data_AF-H5U4K0-F1
#
_entry.id   AF-H5U4K0-F1
#
_cell.length_a   1.000
_cell.length_b   1.000
_cell.length_c   1.000
_cell.angle_alpha   90.00
_cell.angle_beta   90.00
_cell.angle_gamma   90.00
#
_symmetry.space_group_name_H-M   'P 1'
#
loop_
_entity.id
_entity.type
_entity.pdbx_description
1 polymer ?
#
loop_
_entity_poly.entity_id
_entity_poly.type
_entity_poly.pdbx_seq_one_letter_code
_entity_poly.pdbx_strand_id
1 'polypeptide(L)' 'MKNADVSVAMGADKSRHVRDTEAEVLVAGDNSCLAHIGGLLSRERAGVRTMHLAEILASTEEHPA' A
#
# COMPACT_ATOMS: atom_id res chain seq x y z
N MET A 1 -1.49 14.82 19.98
CA MET A 1 -2.45 13.72 20.25
C MET A 1 -2.30 12.69 19.13
N LYS A 2 -2.24 11.38 19.43
CA LYS A 2 -2.20 10.31 18.41
C LYS A 2 -3.58 9.64 18.38
N ASN A 3 -4.31 9.74 17.27
CA ASN A 3 -5.67 9.21 17.13
C ASN A 3 -5.63 7.78 16.58
N ALA A 4 -5.21 6.83 17.41
CA ALA A 4 -4.94 5.46 16.98
C ALA A 4 -6.17 4.78 16.35
N ASP A 5 -7.33 4.88 16.99
CA ASP A 5 -8.56 4.24 16.49
C ASP A 5 -9.01 4.81 15.14
N VAL A 6 -8.87 6.12 14.96
CA VAL A 6 -9.15 6.78 13.68
C VAL A 6 -8.18 6.29 12.60
N SER A 7 -6.89 6.18 12.93
CA SER A 7 -5.88 5.66 12.00
C SER A 7 -6.21 4.24 11.55
N VAL A 8 -6.60 3.37 12.48
CA VAL A 8 -6.98 1.98 12.18
C VAL A 8 -8.21 1.94 11.28
N ALA A 9 -9.25 2.74 11.58
CA ALA A 9 -10.44 2.82 10.75
C ALA A 9 -10.13 3.29 9.32
N MET A 10 -9.27 4.30 9.18
CA MET A 10 -8.80 4.78 7.86
C MET A 10 -8.02 3.70 7.09
N GLY A 11 -7.15 2.95 7.78
CA GLY A 11 -6.37 1.89 7.16
C GLY A 11 -7.25 0.77 6.60
N ALA A 12 -8.22 0.31 7.40
CA ALA A 12 -9.18 -0.71 6.99
C ALA A 12 -10.03 -0.25 5.78
N ASP A 13 -10.49 1.00 5.80
CA ASP A 13 -11.27 1.57 4.70
C ASP A 13 -10.46 1.66 3.40
N LYS A 14 -9.18 2.07 3.48
CA LYS A 14 -8.27 2.06 2.32
C LYS A 14 -8.03 0.65 1.80
N SER A 15 -7.76 -0.32 2.67
CA SER A 15 -7.53 -1.72 2.29
C SER A 15 -8.72 -2.27 1.49
N ARG A 16 -9.96 -2.01 1.98
CA ARG A 16 -11.19 -2.39 1.28
C ARG A 16 -11.26 -1.77 -0.11
N HIS A 17 -11.14 -0.44 -0.22
CA HIS A 17 -11.24 0.23 -1.52
C HIS A 17 -10.18 -0.22 -2.51
N VAL A 18 -8.94 -0.49 -2.06
CA VAL A 18 -7.89 -1.03 -2.93
C VAL A 18 -8.32 -2.37 -3.53
N ARG A 19 -8.89 -3.26 -2.72
CA ARG A 19 -9.38 -4.56 -3.19
C ARG A 19 -10.59 -4.42 -4.13
N ASP A 20 -11.48 -3.48 -3.87
CA ASP A 20 -12.64 -3.21 -4.72
C ASP A 20 -12.26 -2.72 -6.12
N THR A 21 -11.06 -2.13 -6.28
CA THR A 21 -10.53 -1.74 -7.60
C THR A 21 -9.92 -2.91 -8.39
N GLU A 22 -9.79 -4.09 -7.78
CA GLU A 22 -9.09 -5.24 -8.37
C GLU A 22 -7.63 -4.94 -8.75
N ALA A 23 -7.02 -3.93 -8.13
CA ALA A 23 -5.65 -3.52 -8.41
C ALA A 23 -4.66 -4.60 -7.98
N GLU A 24 -3.81 -5.04 -8.90
CA GLU A 24 -2.72 -5.99 -8.62
C GLU A 24 -1.56 -5.33 -7.86
N VAL A 25 -1.39 -4.01 -8.00
CA VAL A 25 -0.30 -3.24 -7.40
C VAL A 25 -0.82 -1.97 -6.74
N LEU A 26 -0.39 -1.73 -5.50
CA LEU A 26 -0.53 -0.46 -4.80
C LEU A 26 0.82 0.24 -4.69
N VAL A 27 0.85 1.52 -5.05
CA VAL A 27 2.03 2.37 -4.97
C VAL A 27 1.81 3.45 -3.92
N ALA A 28 2.80 3.69 -3.06
CA ALA A 28 2.78 4.85 -2.16
C ALA A 28 4.10 5.63 -2.21
N GLY A 29 4.03 6.94 -1.98
CA GLY A 29 5.21 7.82 -1.97
C GLY A 29 5.83 8.02 -0.59
N ASP A 30 5.32 7.35 0.44
CA ASP A 30 5.85 7.43 1.80
C ASP A 30 5.86 6.06 2.48
N ASN A 31 6.95 5.76 3.19
CA ASN A 31 7.15 4.47 3.86
C ASN A 31 6.13 4.21 4.98
N SER A 32 5.65 5.25 5.67
CA SER A 32 4.61 5.08 6.69
C SER A 32 3.27 4.69 6.07
N CYS A 33 2.97 5.18 4.87
CA CYS A 33 1.79 4.73 4.10
C CYS A 33 1.90 3.26 3.71
N LEU A 34 3.08 2.81 3.23
CA LEU A 34 3.31 1.39 2.92
C LEU A 34 3.22 0.51 4.15
N ALA A 35 3.86 0.91 5.25
CA ALA A 35 3.80 0.16 6.50
C ALA A 35 2.37 0.04 7.02
N HIS A 36 1.55 1.08 6.85
CA HIS A 36 0.18 1.10 7.32
C HIS A 36 -0.77 0.31 6.38
N ILE A 37 -0.88 0.72 5.12
CA ILE A 37 -1.85 0.14 4.17
C ILE A 37 -1.33 -1.21 3.64
N GLY A 38 -0.07 -1.26 3.22
CA GLY A 38 0.55 -2.50 2.76
C GLY A 38 0.67 -3.54 3.86
N GLY A 39 0.94 -3.11 5.10
CA GLY A 39 0.90 -3.99 6.27
C GLY A 39 -0.48 -4.63 6.49
N LEU A 40 -1.57 -3.87 6.30
CA LEU A 40 -2.94 -4.40 6.39
C LEU A 40 -3.24 -5.37 5.25
N LEU A 41 -2.99 -4.98 4.00
CA LEU A 41 -3.19 -5.82 2.81
C LEU A 41 -2.42 -7.15 2.91
N SER A 42 -1.19 -7.11 3.44
CA SER A 42 -0.38 -8.31 3.68
C SER A 42 -1.02 -9.23 4.73
N ARG A 43 -1.50 -8.69 5.85
CA ARG A 43 -2.17 -9.48 6.91
C ARG A 43 -3.50 -10.07 6.44
N GLU A 44 -4.22 -9.35 5.60
CA GLU A 44 -5.47 -9.81 4.96
C GLU A 44 -5.22 -10.82 3.84
N ARG A 45 -3.96 -11.02 3.43
CA ARG A 45 -3.57 -11.86 2.27
C ARG A 45 -4.31 -11.42 1.01
N ALA A 46 -4.41 -10.11 0.81
CA ALA A 46 -5.23 -9.50 -0.24
C ALA A 46 -4.74 -9.76 -1.69
N GLY A 47 -3.54 -10.33 -1.87
CA GLY A 47 -2.96 -10.59 -3.19
C GLY A 47 -2.44 -9.35 -3.93
N VAL A 48 -2.46 -8.18 -3.27
CA VAL A 48 -1.98 -6.91 -3.83
C VAL A 48 -0.49 -6.73 -3.52
N ARG A 49 0.34 -6.55 -4.55
CA ARG A 49 1.76 -6.19 -4.39
C ARG A 49 1.86 -4.72 -3.98
N THR A 50 2.73 -4.41 -3.02
CA THR A 50 2.96 -3.01 -2.61
C THR A 50 4.38 -2.57 -2.90
N MET A 51 4.56 -1.36 -3.43
CA MET A 51 5.88 -0.78 -3.70
C MET A 51 5.91 0.74 -3.51
N HIS A 52 7.09 1.28 -3.27
CA HIS A 52 7.33 2.71 -3.16
C HIS A 52 7.41 3.36 -4.55
N LEU A 53 6.93 4.60 -4.68
CA LEU A 53 7.01 5.35 -5.94
C LEU A 53 8.44 5.46 -6.47
N ALA A 54 9.43 5.57 -5.57
CA ALA A 54 10.84 5.62 -5.94
C ALA A 54 11.33 4.33 -6.65
N GLU A 55 10.75 3.16 -6.35
CA GLU A 55 11.10 1.91 -7.05
C GLU A 55 10.70 1.99 -8.52
N ILE A 56 9.52 2.57 -8.80
CA ILE A 56 9.05 2.82 -10.17
C ILE A 56 9.95 3.84 -10.87
N LEU A 57 10.29 4.94 -10.19
CA LEU A 57 11.14 5.97 -10.78
C LEU A 57 12.58 5.50 -11.02
N ALA A 58 13.05 4.51 -10.25
CA ALA A 58 14.35 3.88 -10.44
C ALA A 58 14.33 2.76 -11.50
N SER A 59 13.14 2.30 -11.90
CA SER A 59 12.96 1.25 -12.90
C SER A 59 13.48 1.71 -14.26
N THR A 60 14.35 0.92 -14.88
CA THR A 60 14.82 1.11 -16.26
C THR A 60 14.51 -0.11 -17.10
N GLU A 61 14.70 -0.03 -18.42
CA GLU A 61 14.50 -1.19 -19.31
C GLU A 61 15.40 -2.37 -18.95
N GLU A 62 16.60 -2.10 -18.46
CA GLU A 62 17.56 -3.12 -18.02
C GLU A 62 17.24 -3.67 -16.61
N HIS A 63 16.54 -2.89 -15.78
CA HIS A 63 16.25 -3.22 -14.38
C HIS A 63 14.79 -2.86 -14.03
N PRO A 64 13.81 -3.71 -14.40
CA PRO A 64 12.40 -3.44 -14.12
C PRO A 64 12.04 -3.66 -12.64
N ALA A 65 11.11 -2.84 -12.14
CA ALA A 65 10.55 -2.93 -10.78
C ALA A 65 9.53 -4.06 -10.58
#